data_AF-A0A5B7G706-F1
#
_entry.id   AF-A0A5B7G706-F1
#
_cell.length_a   1.000
_cell.length_b   1.000
_cell.length_c   1.000
_cell.angle_alpha   90.00
_cell.angle_beta   90.00
_cell.angle_gamma   90.00
#
_symmetry.space_group_name_H-M   'P 1'
#
loop_
_entity.id
_entity.type
_entity.pdbx_description
1 polymer ?
#
loop_
_entity_poly.entity_id
_entity_poly.type
_entity_poly.pdbx_seq_one_letter_code
_entity_poly.pdbx_strand_id
1 'polypeptide(L)'
;MDILRLAYSRNNWSPALKQDPRKKGPGSESVPTVDQWTSDLGLGEMMDALYEDVLKKQLKISFPHSNPDVVVASQIARFRPGEMPGLPSHHDASSVTFHVYLSPSYQYQLRDEHKIK
;
A
#
# COMPACT_ATOMS: atom_id res chain seq x y z
N MET A 1 -14.87 -10.90 0.24
CA MET A 1 -14.85 -9.53 0.76
C MET A 1 -14.10 -8.67 -0.25
N ASP A 2 -14.64 -7.51 -0.65
CA ASP A 2 -14.00 -6.61 -1.61
C ASP A 2 -13.23 -5.52 -0.85
N ILE A 3 -11.89 -5.64 -0.81
CA ILE A 3 -10.98 -4.76 -0.06
C ILE A 3 -11.16 -3.29 -0.49
N LEU A 4 -11.36 -3.04 -1.79
CA LEU A 4 -11.53 -1.69 -2.29
C LEU A 4 -12.85 -1.09 -1.80
N ARG A 5 -13.96 -1.85 -1.86
CA ARG A 5 -15.24 -1.37 -1.33
C ARG A 5 -15.15 -1.02 0.15
N LEU A 6 -14.43 -1.82 0.95
CA LEU A 6 -14.22 -1.53 2.37
C LEU A 6 -13.42 -0.24 2.57
N ALA A 7 -12.30 -0.08 1.87
CA ALA A 7 -11.46 1.11 1.99
C ALA A 7 -12.23 2.38 1.57
N TYR A 8 -13.04 2.31 0.51
CA TYR A 8 -13.89 3.42 0.09
C TYR A 8 -15.06 3.69 1.03
N SER A 9 -15.66 2.67 1.65
CA SER A 9 -16.76 2.87 2.60
C SER A 9 -16.29 3.47 3.92
N ARG A 10 -15.07 3.15 4.39
CA ARG A 10 -14.46 3.81 5.55
C ARG A 10 -14.07 5.26 5.30
N ASN A 11 -13.62 5.56 4.09
CA ASN A 11 -13.34 6.93 3.63
C ASN A 11 -12.42 7.74 4.57
N ASN A 12 -11.47 7.07 5.25
CA ASN A 12 -10.55 7.70 6.19
C ASN A 12 -9.13 7.80 5.60
N TRP A 13 -9.02 8.39 4.40
CA TRP A 13 -7.76 8.50 3.67
C TRP A 13 -6.84 9.56 4.30
N SER A 14 -5.53 9.31 4.33
CA SER A 14 -4.55 10.34 4.72
C SER A 14 -4.53 11.52 3.74
N PRO A 15 -4.11 12.69 4.22
CA PRO A 15 -3.84 13.83 3.35
C PRO A 15 -2.59 13.61 2.50
N ALA A 16 -2.65 13.99 1.21
CA ALA A 16 -1.57 13.81 0.23
C ALA A 16 -0.24 14.55 0.53
N LEU A 17 -0.23 15.51 1.45
CA LEU A 17 0.85 16.51 1.59
C LEU A 17 1.47 16.60 2.99
N LYS A 18 1.16 15.68 3.90
CA LYS A 18 1.70 15.69 5.28
C LYS A 18 2.35 14.36 5.63
N GLN A 19 3.36 14.40 6.51
CA GLN A 19 3.70 13.24 7.34
C GLN A 19 2.43 12.84 8.08
N ASP A 20 1.86 11.71 7.66
CA ASP A 20 0.64 11.18 8.26
C ASP A 20 0.93 10.86 9.73
N PRO A 21 0.24 11.50 10.70
CA PRO A 21 0.47 11.25 12.12
C PRO A 21 0.14 9.82 12.54
N ARG A 22 -0.52 9.03 11.68
CA ARG A 22 -0.74 7.58 11.82
C ARG A 22 0.54 6.77 11.52
N LYS A 23 1.50 7.32 10.77
CA LYS A 23 2.82 6.72 10.54
C LYS A 23 3.67 6.85 11.82
N LYS A 24 3.47 5.93 12.77
CA LYS A 24 4.28 5.81 13.99
C LYS A 24 4.74 4.36 14.16
N GLY A 25 5.91 4.02 13.62
CA GLY A 25 6.49 2.71 13.82
C GLY A 25 7.72 2.43 12.96
N PRO A 26 8.46 1.34 13.24
CA PRO A 26 9.49 0.82 12.36
C PRO A 26 8.92 0.57 10.95
N GLY A 27 9.64 0.98 9.90
CA GLY A 27 9.19 0.82 8.51
C GLY A 27 8.31 1.97 7.97
N SER A 28 8.20 3.10 8.67
CA SER A 28 7.50 4.28 8.15
C SER A 28 8.28 4.94 7.00
N GLU A 29 7.65 5.05 5.83
CA GLU A 29 8.20 5.80 4.70
C GLU A 29 8.05 7.31 4.89
N SER A 30 9.10 8.05 4.52
CA SER A 30 9.13 9.52 4.55
C SER A 30 8.31 10.15 3.42
N VAL A 31 7.91 9.36 2.43
CA VAL A 31 7.09 9.83 1.30
C VAL A 31 5.61 9.86 1.73
N PRO A 32 4.94 11.00 1.61
CA PRO A 32 3.51 11.09 1.89
C PRO A 32 2.72 10.33 0.82
N THR A 33 1.71 9.61 1.28
CA THR A 33 0.83 8.77 0.47
C THR A 33 -0.62 9.10 0.87
N VAL A 34 -1.56 9.06 -0.08
CA VAL A 34 -3.01 9.03 0.24
C VAL A 34 -3.38 7.58 0.47
N ASP A 35 -3.49 7.19 1.73
CA ASP A 35 -3.55 5.80 2.15
C ASP A 35 -4.47 5.53 3.36
N GLN A 36 -4.68 4.25 3.59
CA GLN A 36 -5.25 3.70 4.81
C GLN A 36 -4.45 2.47 5.23
N TRP A 37 -4.12 2.39 6.52
CA TRP A 37 -3.52 1.19 7.11
C TRP A 37 -4.54 0.05 7.13
N THR A 38 -4.10 -1.16 6.80
CA THR A 38 -4.98 -2.36 6.82
C THR A 38 -5.45 -2.70 8.23
N SER A 39 -4.65 -2.38 9.25
CA SER A 39 -5.01 -2.49 10.67
C SER A 39 -6.22 -1.63 11.02
N ASP A 40 -6.26 -0.38 10.58
CA ASP A 40 -7.40 0.55 10.78
C ASP A 40 -8.68 0.07 10.08
N LEU A 41 -8.53 -0.77 9.07
CA LEU A 41 -9.63 -1.38 8.32
C LEU A 41 -10.10 -2.73 8.89
N GLY A 42 -9.45 -3.22 9.96
CA GLY A 42 -9.74 -4.53 10.55
C GLY A 42 -9.29 -5.71 9.68
N LEU A 43 -8.28 -5.50 8.82
CA LEU A 43 -7.76 -6.51 7.90
C LEU A 43 -6.49 -7.21 8.42
N GLY A 44 -6.11 -7.00 9.68
CA GLY A 44 -4.87 -7.55 10.27
C GLY A 44 -4.73 -9.06 10.08
N GLU A 45 -5.72 -9.84 10.53
CA GLU A 45 -5.69 -11.32 10.39
C GLU A 45 -5.59 -11.78 8.94
N MET A 46 -6.21 -11.07 8.01
CA MET A 46 -6.10 -11.37 6.57
C MET A 46 -4.69 -11.11 6.05
N MET A 47 -4.04 -10.04 6.50
CA MET A 47 -2.66 -9.71 6.11
C MET A 47 -1.67 -10.71 6.72
N ASP A 48 -1.89 -11.14 7.96
CA ASP A 48 -1.08 -12.18 8.61
C ASP A 48 -1.19 -13.51 7.85
N ALA A 49 -2.41 -13.90 7.45
CA ALA A 49 -2.63 -15.09 6.63
C ALA A 49 -1.93 -14.97 5.26
N LEU A 50 -2.06 -13.83 4.56
CA LEU A 50 -1.36 -13.59 3.30
C LEU A 50 0.16 -13.71 3.46
N TYR A 51 0.70 -13.19 4.56
CA TYR A 51 2.12 -13.29 4.86
C TYR A 51 2.55 -14.75 5.05
N GLU A 52 1.90 -15.49 5.94
CA GLU A 52 2.26 -16.88 6.25
C GLU A 52 2.06 -17.82 5.05
N ASP A 53 0.96 -17.66 4.31
CA ASP A 53 0.59 -18.59 3.25
C ASP A 53 1.31 -18.36 1.93
N VAL A 54 1.67 -17.10 1.64
CA VAL A 54 2.21 -16.70 0.34
C VAL A 54 3.59 -16.08 0.49
N LEU A 55 3.69 -14.95 1.20
CA LEU A 55 4.89 -14.12 1.17
C LEU A 55 6.08 -14.81 1.83
N LYS A 56 5.88 -15.43 2.99
CA LYS A 56 6.93 -16.12 3.73
C LYS A 56 7.53 -17.29 2.96
N LYS A 57 6.70 -18.03 2.22
CA LYS A 57 7.17 -19.12 1.35
C LYS A 57 8.01 -18.57 0.20
N GLN A 58 7.57 -17.48 -0.43
CA GLN A 58 8.33 -16.79 -1.48
C GLN A 58 9.66 -16.24 -0.95
N LEU A 59 9.66 -15.62 0.23
CA LEU A 59 10.86 -15.09 0.86
C LEU A 59 11.87 -16.18 1.21
N LYS A 60 11.43 -17.37 1.65
CA LYS A 60 12.34 -18.50 1.88
C LYS A 60 13.01 -19.01 0.60
N ILE A 61 12.34 -18.90 -0.54
CA ILE A 61 12.94 -19.26 -1.84
C ILE A 61 14.00 -18.23 -2.23
N SER A 62 13.68 -16.93 -2.12
CA SER A 62 14.58 -15.86 -2.51
C SER A 62 15.72 -15.59 -1.50
N PHE A 63 15.48 -15.86 -0.22
CA PHE A 63 16.37 -15.56 0.91
C PHE A 63 16.42 -16.74 1.91
N PRO A 64 16.97 -17.90 1.52
CA PRO A 64 16.86 -19.15 2.28
C PRO A 64 17.51 -19.13 3.68
N HIS A 65 18.42 -18.19 3.94
CA HIS A 65 19.11 -18.04 5.24
C HIS A 65 18.58 -16.87 6.08
N SER A 66 17.57 -16.14 5.58
CA SER A 66 16.92 -15.11 6.39
C SER A 66 15.99 -15.78 7.41
N ASN A 67 16.04 -15.32 8.65
CA ASN A 67 15.06 -15.66 9.67
C ASN A 67 14.20 -14.41 9.88
N PRO A 68 13.11 -14.25 9.13
CA PRO A 68 12.49 -12.97 9.05
C PRO A 68 11.47 -12.91 10.19
N ASP A 69 11.89 -12.35 11.32
CA ASP A 69 10.96 -11.74 12.28
C ASP A 69 10.35 -10.53 11.56
N VAL A 70 9.37 -10.80 10.69
CA VAL A 70 8.79 -9.80 9.79
C VAL A 70 7.77 -8.99 10.54
N VAL A 71 8.03 -7.69 10.62
CA VAL A 71 6.98 -6.71 10.87
C VAL A 71 6.28 -6.46 9.54
N VAL A 72 5.03 -6.91 9.41
CA VAL A 72 4.21 -6.65 8.21
C VAL A 72 3.57 -5.28 8.35
N ALA A 73 4.21 -4.27 7.76
CA ALA A 73 3.57 -2.98 7.50
C ALA A 73 2.77 -3.09 6.19
N SER A 74 1.45 -2.90 6.26
CA SER A 74 0.59 -2.98 5.06
C SER A 74 -0.43 -1.85 5.01
N GLN A 75 -0.55 -1.26 3.82
CA GLN A 75 -1.39 -0.10 3.56
C GLN A 75 -2.01 -0.18 2.17
N ILE A 76 -3.15 0.47 1.99
CA ILE A 76 -3.81 0.65 0.70
C ILE A 76 -3.57 2.09 0.28
N ALA A 77 -2.74 2.29 -0.74
CA ALA A 77 -2.52 3.59 -1.36
C ALA A 77 -3.54 3.83 -2.49
N ARG A 78 -3.94 5.09 -2.67
CA ARG A 78 -4.84 5.53 -3.73
C ARG A 78 -4.19 6.63 -4.56
N PHE A 79 -4.20 6.42 -5.87
CA PHE A 79 -3.72 7.38 -6.85
C PHE A 79 -4.88 7.98 -7.64
N ARG A 80 -4.98 9.32 -7.64
CA ARG A 80 -6.06 10.06 -8.33
C ARG A 80 -5.58 11.43 -8.80
N PRO A 81 -6.05 11.89 -9.98
CA PRO A 81 -5.87 13.29 -10.39
C PRO A 81 -6.50 14.26 -9.39
N GLY A 82 -5.78 15.33 -9.04
CA GLY A 82 -6.23 16.33 -8.07
C GLY A 82 -5.97 15.99 -6.60
N GLU A 83 -5.49 14.78 -6.30
CA GLU A 83 -5.00 14.38 -4.99
C GLU A 83 -3.51 14.07 -5.08
N MET A 84 -3.16 12.83 -5.38
CA MET A 84 -1.81 12.35 -5.59
C MET A 84 -1.82 11.43 -6.81
N PRO A 85 -1.34 11.89 -7.97
CA PRO A 85 -1.39 11.08 -9.19
C PRO A 85 -0.34 9.96 -9.15
N GLY A 86 0.82 10.16 -8.52
CA GLY A 86 1.86 9.14 -8.43
C GLY A 86 2.79 9.36 -7.25
N LEU A 87 3.76 8.47 -7.09
CA LEU A 87 4.83 8.61 -6.10
C LEU A 87 6.09 9.18 -6.77
N PRO A 88 6.81 10.11 -6.11
CA PRO A 88 8.16 10.46 -6.52
C PRO A 88 9.09 9.26 -6.33
N SER A 89 10.27 9.28 -6.95
CA SER A 89 11.30 8.27 -6.72
C SER A 89 11.73 8.25 -5.24
N HIS A 90 11.76 7.06 -4.63
CA HIS A 90 12.15 6.84 -3.24
C HIS A 90 12.60 5.39 -3.02
N HIS A 91 13.14 5.15 -1.81
CA HIS A 91 13.34 3.80 -1.28
C HIS A 91 12.32 3.53 -0.20
N ASP A 92 11.80 2.31 -0.18
CA ASP A 92 10.89 1.85 0.86
C ASP A 92 11.68 1.56 2.14
N ALA A 93 11.04 1.78 3.28
CA ALA A 93 11.63 1.47 4.58
C ALA A 93 11.46 -0.03 4.91
N SER A 94 11.81 -0.91 3.98
CA SER A 94 11.66 -2.37 4.08
C SER A 94 12.88 -3.08 3.48
N SER A 95 13.09 -4.35 3.86
CA SER A 95 14.04 -5.22 3.14
C SER A 95 13.46 -5.76 1.84
N VAL A 96 12.14 -5.95 1.79
CA VAL A 96 11.37 -6.40 0.63
C VAL A 96 9.99 -5.75 0.68
N THR A 97 9.55 -5.19 -0.45
CA THR A 97 8.19 -4.66 -0.63
C THR A 97 7.41 -5.50 -1.63
N PHE A 98 6.13 -5.73 -1.32
CA PHE A 98 5.18 -6.34 -2.24
C PHE A 98 4.13 -5.31 -2.66
N HIS A 99 4.04 -5.02 -3.96
CA HIS A 99 2.99 -4.18 -4.52
C HIS A 99 1.89 -5.03 -5.15
N VAL A 100 0.66 -4.84 -4.70
CA VAL A 100 -0.53 -5.53 -5.25
C VAL A 100 -1.48 -4.51 -5.83
N TYR A 101 -1.78 -4.65 -7.12
CA TYR A 101 -2.78 -3.83 -7.79
C TYR A 101 -4.17 -4.34 -7.44
N LEU A 102 -4.96 -3.51 -6.75
CA LEU A 102 -6.31 -3.88 -6.29
C LEU A 102 -7.40 -3.53 -7.31
N SER A 103 -7.12 -2.67 -8.28
CA SER A 103 -8.04 -2.28 -9.36
C SER A 103 -7.45 -2.62 -10.73
N PRO A 104 -8.30 -2.88 -11.75
CA PRO A 104 -7.84 -3.02 -13.13
C PRO A 104 -7.09 -1.77 -13.60
N SER A 105 -5.95 -1.95 -14.26
CA SER A 105 -5.04 -0.89 -14.72
C SER A 105 -5.69 0.13 -15.69
N TYR A 106 -6.76 -0.25 -16.39
CA TYR A 106 -7.49 0.64 -17.31
C TYR A 106 -8.26 1.78 -16.62
N GLN A 107 -8.55 1.69 -15.32
CA GLN A 107 -9.22 2.80 -14.62
C GLN A 107 -8.31 4.01 -14.38
N TYR A 108 -7.00 3.85 -14.54
CA TYR A 108 -6.02 4.91 -14.36
C TYR A 108 -5.75 5.70 -15.66
N GLN A 109 -5.91 5.08 -16.84
CA GLN A 109 -5.54 5.68 -18.14
C GLN A 109 -6.61 6.60 -18.76
N LEU A 110 -7.87 6.53 -18.33
CA LEU A 110 -9.00 7.19 -19.02
C LEU A 110 -9.16 8.72 -18.79
N ARG A 111 -8.15 9.45 -18.30
CA ARG A 111 -8.26 10.91 -18.08
C ARG A 111 -7.18 11.79 -18.68
N ASP A 112 -6.11 11.23 -19.23
CA ASP A 112 -5.02 12.05 -19.80
C ASP A 112 -5.18 12.34 -21.31
N GLU A 113 -6.21 11.80 -21.96
CA GLU A 113 -6.34 11.87 -23.42
C GLU A 113 -7.17 13.06 -23.96
N HIS A 114 -7.71 13.95 -23.11
CA HIS A 114 -8.66 15.00 -23.57
C HIS A 114 -8.27 16.44 -23.19
N LYS A 115 -6.98 16.77 -23.19
CA LYS A 115 -6.53 18.17 -23.21
C LYS A 115 -5.32 18.40 -24.13
N ILE A 116 -5.56 18.37 -25.43
CA ILE A 116 -4.81 19.19 -26.37
C ILE A 116 -5.85 19.97 -27.19
N LYS A 117 -5.97 21.26 -26.91
CA LYS A 117 -6.53 22.25 -27.83
C LYS A 117 -5.34 22.95 -28.49
#